data_AF-A0A7S2SR27-F1
#
_entry.id   AF-A0A7S2SR27-F1
#
_cell.length_a   1.000
_cell.length_b   1.000
_cell.length_c   1.000
_cell.angle_alpha   90.00
_cell.angle_beta   90.00
_cell.angle_gamma   90.00
#
_symmetry.space_group_name_H-M   'P 1'
#
loop_
_entity.id
_entity.type
_entity.pdbx_description
1 polymer ?
#
loop_
_entity_poly.entity_id
_entity_poly.type
_entity_poly.pdbx_seq_one_letter_code
_entity_poly.pdbx_strand_id
1 'polypeptide(L)'
;IDHFIQSGALDAWCTPVTMKKARPGVVLSILARPDQREQLLKSLFRQTSTIGARVIPVSRHALQRQVQTVETQWGTVRCKVCTLNGSIVNVKPEFEDCAAISQKNGVPLKRVSQAALEIAWPTATAGTGV
;
A
#
# COMPACT_ATOMS: atom_id res chain seq x y z
N ILE A 1 -6.66 -2.84 -14.45
CA ILE A 1 -6.21 -2.90 -13.04
C ILE A 1 -7.18 -2.09 -12.19
N ASP A 2 -7.33 -0.80 -12.47
CA ASP A 2 -8.17 0.13 -11.69
C ASP A 2 -9.61 -0.34 -11.46
N HIS A 3 -10.25 -0.91 -12.49
CA HIS A 3 -11.58 -1.52 -12.37
C HIS A 3 -11.69 -2.53 -11.21
N PHE A 4 -10.67 -3.39 -11.02
CA PHE A 4 -10.68 -4.39 -9.96
C PHE A 4 -10.45 -3.76 -8.59
N ILE A 5 -9.57 -2.77 -8.50
CA ILE A 5 -9.33 -1.99 -7.26
C ILE A 5 -10.64 -1.30 -6.83
N GLN A 6 -11.31 -0.62 -7.76
CA GLN A 6 -12.60 0.04 -7.52
C GLN A 6 -13.73 -0.94 -7.16
N SER A 7 -13.64 -2.18 -7.68
CA SER A 7 -14.57 -3.27 -7.35
C SER A 7 -14.26 -3.95 -6.00
N GLY A 8 -13.29 -3.44 -5.25
CA GLY A 8 -12.97 -3.89 -3.89
C GLY A 8 -11.87 -4.94 -3.80
N ALA A 9 -11.12 -5.22 -4.88
CA ALA A 9 -9.90 -6.01 -4.77
C ALA A 9 -8.91 -5.34 -3.81
N LEU A 10 -8.18 -6.15 -3.04
CA LEU A 10 -7.14 -5.67 -2.12
C LEU A 10 -5.92 -5.14 -2.86
N ASP A 11 -5.61 -5.75 -4.01
CA ASP A 11 -4.54 -5.33 -4.93
C ASP A 11 -4.77 -5.97 -6.31
N ALA A 12 -4.19 -5.37 -7.36
CA ALA A 12 -4.20 -5.93 -8.70
C ALA A 12 -2.97 -5.45 -9.50
N TRP A 13 -2.28 -6.37 -10.16
CA TRP A 13 -1.06 -6.06 -10.92
C TRP A 13 -0.91 -6.95 -12.15
N CYS A 14 -0.04 -6.54 -13.07
CA CYS A 14 0.31 -7.30 -14.26
C CYS A 14 1.80 -7.67 -14.22
N THR A 15 2.11 -8.94 -14.47
CA THR A 15 3.49 -9.41 -14.68
C THR A 15 3.71 -9.72 -16.16
N PRO A 16 4.67 -9.09 -16.85
CA PRO A 16 4.96 -9.41 -18.24
C PRO A 16 5.52 -10.83 -18.35
N VAL A 17 5.07 -11.58 -19.36
CA VAL A 17 5.52 -12.95 -19.62
C VAL A 17 5.64 -13.23 -21.10
N THR A 18 6.50 -14.17 -21.47
CA THR A 18 6.54 -14.75 -22.80
C THR A 18 5.70 -16.03 -22.81
N MET A 19 4.64 -16.05 -23.61
CA MET A 19 3.76 -17.20 -23.79
C MET A 19 4.27 -18.13 -24.90
N LYS A 20 3.58 -19.27 -25.09
CA LYS A 20 3.85 -20.19 -26.21
C LYS A 20 3.94 -19.45 -27.55
N LYS A 21 4.78 -19.95 -28.45
CA LYS A 21 5.06 -19.34 -29.76
C LYS A 21 5.65 -17.92 -29.66
N ALA A 22 6.46 -17.67 -28.63
CA ALA A 22 7.13 -16.38 -28.38
C ALA A 22 6.18 -15.17 -28.34
N ARG A 23 4.92 -15.39 -27.94
CA ARG A 23 3.93 -14.32 -27.89
C ARG A 23 4.10 -13.51 -26.61
N PRO A 24 4.24 -12.17 -26.66
CA PRO A 24 4.22 -11.35 -25.46
C PRO A 24 2.83 -11.44 -24.82
N GLY A 25 2.79 -11.54 -23.49
CA GLY A 25 1.57 -11.59 -22.71
C GLY A 25 1.77 -11.01 -21.32
N VAL A 26 0.69 -11.00 -20.55
CA VAL A 26 0.70 -10.58 -19.14
C VAL A 26 -0.06 -11.57 -18.29
N VAL A 27 0.44 -11.79 -17.08
CA VAL A 27 -0.32 -12.45 -16.01
C VAL A 27 -0.99 -11.34 -15.20
N LEU A 28 -2.31 -11.25 -15.29
CA LEU A 28 -3.11 -10.42 -14.40
C LEU A 28 -3.33 -11.16 -13.08
N SER A 29 -2.83 -10.58 -12.00
CA SER A 29 -3.04 -11.07 -10.64
C SER A 29 -3.98 -10.14 -9.89
N ILE A 30 -4.94 -10.71 -9.16
CA ILE A 30 -5.90 -9.97 -8.36
C ILE A 30 -5.88 -10.59 -6.96
N LEU A 31 -5.54 -9.78 -5.96
CA LEU A 31 -5.62 -10.17 -4.56
C LEU A 31 -6.97 -9.73 -4.00
N ALA A 32 -7.70 -10.65 -3.38
CA ALA A 32 -9.05 -10.39 -2.92
C ALA A 32 -9.33 -11.08 -1.59
N ARG A 33 -10.33 -10.60 -0.86
CA ARG A 33 -10.87 -11.36 0.26
C ARG A 33 -11.65 -12.58 -0.25
N PRO A 34 -11.72 -13.68 0.54
CA PRO A 34 -12.40 -14.91 0.10
C PRO A 34 -13.87 -14.71 -0.31
N ASP A 35 -14.59 -13.82 0.37
CA ASP A 35 -15.99 -13.46 0.14
C ASP A 35 -16.21 -12.68 -1.17
N GLN A 36 -15.18 -11.99 -1.69
CA GLN A 36 -15.26 -11.23 -2.93
C GLN A 36 -14.87 -12.04 -4.18
N ARG A 37 -14.41 -13.29 -3.99
CA ARG A 37 -13.85 -14.15 -5.06
C ARG A 37 -14.79 -14.26 -6.26
N GLU A 38 -16.03 -14.64 -6.03
CA GLU A 38 -16.99 -14.93 -7.11
C GLU A 38 -17.34 -13.66 -7.92
N GLN A 39 -17.50 -12.53 -7.24
CA GLN A 39 -17.75 -11.24 -7.90
C GLN A 39 -16.57 -10.84 -8.80
N LEU A 40 -15.35 -10.94 -8.29
CA LEU A 40 -14.16 -10.56 -9.03
C LEU A 40 -13.85 -11.51 -10.19
N LEU A 41 -14.12 -12.82 -10.05
CA LEU A 41 -14.03 -13.78 -11.16
C LEU A 41 -15.03 -13.45 -12.28
N LYS A 42 -16.29 -13.16 -11.94
CA LYS A 42 -17.28 -12.71 -12.93
C LYS A 42 -16.81 -11.46 -13.66
N SER A 43 -16.26 -10.50 -12.93
CA SER A 43 -15.69 -9.30 -13.51
C SER A 43 -14.48 -9.61 -14.42
N LEU A 44 -13.61 -10.53 -14.01
CA LEU A 44 -12.44 -10.93 -14.79
C LEU A 44 -12.84 -11.51 -16.16
N PHE A 45 -13.82 -12.41 -16.18
CA PHE A 45 -14.29 -13.03 -17.43
C PHE A 45 -15.05 -12.05 -18.32
N ARG A 46 -15.73 -11.05 -17.74
CA ARG A 46 -16.43 -10.02 -18.52
C ARG A 46 -15.49 -8.99 -19.12
N GLN A 47 -14.41 -8.64 -18.40
CA GLN A 47 -13.52 -7.53 -18.76
C GLN A 47 -12.25 -7.98 -19.50
N THR A 48 -12.01 -9.27 -19.64
CA THR A 48 -10.82 -9.82 -20.31
C THR A 48 -11.19 -10.94 -21.27
N SER A 49 -10.26 -11.31 -22.14
CA SER A 49 -10.42 -12.44 -23.06
C SER A 49 -10.04 -13.79 -22.44
N THR A 50 -9.76 -13.86 -21.13
CA THR A 50 -9.39 -15.12 -20.49
C THR A 50 -10.56 -16.09 -20.43
N ILE A 51 -10.28 -17.37 -20.67
CA ILE A 51 -11.25 -18.47 -20.57
C ILE A 51 -11.20 -19.18 -19.22
N GLY A 52 -10.30 -18.77 -18.33
CA GLY A 52 -10.11 -19.38 -17.03
C GLY A 52 -9.22 -18.56 -16.11
N ALA A 53 -9.29 -18.84 -14.82
CA ALA A 53 -8.44 -18.25 -13.80
C ALA A 53 -8.02 -19.31 -12.79
N ARG A 54 -6.84 -19.13 -12.20
CA ARG A 54 -6.36 -19.97 -11.09
C ARG A 54 -6.56 -19.20 -9.79
N VAL A 55 -7.12 -19.87 -8.79
CA VAL A 55 -7.34 -19.27 -7.47
C VAL A 55 -6.53 -20.04 -6.44
N ILE A 56 -5.72 -19.33 -5.66
CA ILE A 56 -4.88 -19.91 -4.61
C ILE A 56 -5.15 -19.11 -3.34
N PRO A 57 -5.54 -19.74 -2.22
CA PRO A 57 -5.64 -19.06 -0.94
C PRO A 57 -4.24 -18.71 -0.42
N VAL A 58 -4.08 -17.49 0.10
CA VAL A 58 -2.83 -17.03 0.72
C VAL A 58 -3.12 -16.45 2.09
N SER A 59 -2.23 -16.73 3.05
CA SER A 59 -2.28 -16.14 4.38
C SER A 59 -1.46 -14.86 4.42
N ARG A 60 -1.93 -13.86 5.17
CA ARG A 60 -1.23 -12.59 5.35
C ARG A 60 -0.84 -12.41 6.81
N HIS A 61 0.45 -12.32 7.07
CA HIS A 61 0.98 -11.79 8.32
C HIS A 61 1.26 -10.31 8.13
N ALA A 62 0.62 -9.46 8.92
CA ALA A 62 0.80 -8.03 8.87
C ALA A 62 1.03 -7.50 10.28
N LEU A 63 1.91 -6.51 10.40
CA LEU A 63 2.11 -5.79 11.65
C LEU A 63 0.84 -5.03 12.04
N GLN A 64 0.62 -4.90 13.35
CA GLN A 64 -0.31 -3.91 13.86
C GLN A 64 0.19 -2.54 13.44
N ARG A 65 -0.72 -1.69 12.99
CA ARG A 65 -0.38 -0.34 12.55
C ARG A 65 -1.49 0.64 12.93
N GLN A 66 -1.07 1.86 13.22
CA GLN A 66 -1.94 3.00 13.42
C GLN A 66 -1.52 4.14 12.50
N VAL A 67 -2.47 5.02 12.18
CA VAL A 67 -2.19 6.25 11.45
C VAL A 67 -2.05 7.36 12.47
N GLN A 68 -0.84 7.90 12.60
CA GLN A 68 -0.56 9.09 13.38
C GLN A 68 -0.49 10.29 12.44
N THR A 69 -1.02 11.42 12.85
CA THR A 69 -0.95 12.66 12.08
C THR A 69 0.11 13.56 12.70
N VAL A 70 1.05 14.08 11.90
CA VAL A 70 2.14 14.95 12.36
C VAL A 70 2.15 16.27 11.61
N GLU A 71 2.53 17.35 12.28
CA GLU A 71 2.65 18.67 11.69
C GLU A 71 4.10 18.94 11.26
N THR A 72 4.31 19.13 9.97
CA THR A 72 5.60 19.62 9.46
C THR A 72 5.51 21.12 9.20
N GLN A 73 6.66 21.77 9.01
CA GLN A 73 6.72 23.20 8.64
C GLN A 73 5.99 23.56 7.33
N TRP A 74 5.60 22.57 6.51
CA TRP A 74 4.89 22.78 5.24
C TRP A 74 3.44 22.28 5.25
N GLY A 75 3.01 21.67 6.35
CA GLY A 75 1.67 21.10 6.50
C GLY A 75 1.65 19.74 7.18
N THR A 76 0.44 19.23 7.34
CA THR A 76 0.15 17.99 8.06
C THR A 76 0.38 16.76 7.19
N VAL A 77 1.05 15.75 7.74
CA VAL A 77 1.33 14.48 7.07
C VAL A 77 0.83 13.33 7.94
N ARG A 78 0.08 12.40 7.35
CA ARG A 78 -0.24 11.12 8.01
C ARG A 78 0.96 10.18 7.92
N CYS A 79 1.23 9.46 8.99
CA CYS A 79 2.31 8.51 9.13
C CYS A 79 1.76 7.17 9.61
N LYS A 80 2.06 6.10 8.87
CA LYS A 80 1.78 4.72 9.27
C LYS A 80 2.85 4.29 10.29
N VAL A 81 2.46 4.16 11.55
CA VAL A 81 3.31 3.65 12.64
C VAL A 81 2.99 2.18 12.84
N CYS A 82 3.96 1.31 12.61
CA CYS A 82 3.82 -0.15 12.73
C CYS A 82 4.52 -0.67 13.98
N THR A 83 3.83 -1.53 14.73
CA THR A 83 4.31 -2.13 15.96
C THR A 83 4.44 -3.65 15.83
N LEU A 84 5.43 -4.20 16.53
CA LEU A 84 5.65 -5.63 16.73
C LEU A 84 5.89 -5.85 18.22
N ASN A 85 5.02 -6.64 18.88
CA ASN A 85 5.10 -6.94 20.31
C ASN A 85 5.22 -5.68 21.20
N GLY A 86 4.47 -4.63 20.87
CA GLY A 86 4.49 -3.35 21.59
C GLY A 86 5.59 -2.37 21.19
N SER A 87 6.62 -2.82 20.47
CA SER A 87 7.71 -1.97 19.99
C SER A 87 7.44 -1.42 18.59
N ILE A 88 7.66 -0.13 18.37
CA ILE A 88 7.62 0.46 17.03
C ILE A 88 8.81 -0.05 16.24
N VAL A 89 8.54 -0.63 15.07
CA VAL A 89 9.55 -1.20 14.18
C VAL A 89 9.62 -0.51 12.82
N ASN A 90 8.61 0.29 12.48
CA ASN A 90 8.58 1.04 11.23
C ASN A 90 7.64 2.24 11.35
N VAL A 91 8.04 3.36 10.75
CA VAL A 91 7.19 4.54 10.55
C VAL A 91 7.34 4.95 9.09
N LYS A 92 6.21 5.10 8.39
CA LYS A 92 6.19 5.50 6.98
C LYS A 92 5.23 6.67 6.76
N PRO A 93 5.73 7.87 6.41
CA PRO A 93 4.90 8.97 5.93
C PRO A 93 4.07 8.58 4.70
N GLU A 94 2.84 9.04 4.64
CA GLU A 94 1.96 8.83 3.49
C GLU A 94 2.48 9.62 2.29
N PHE A 95 2.69 8.90 1.19
CA PHE A 95 3.28 9.48 -0.01
C PHE A 95 2.40 10.57 -0.62
N GLU A 96 1.08 10.38 -0.67
CA GLU A 96 0.14 11.34 -1.25
C GLU A 96 0.15 12.67 -0.50
N ASP A 97 0.19 12.64 0.84
CA ASP A 97 0.29 13.85 1.67
C ASP A 97 1.62 14.57 1.40
N CYS A 98 2.74 13.82 1.38
CA CYS A 98 4.05 14.39 1.08
C CYS A 98 4.13 14.98 -0.33
N ALA A 99 3.52 14.32 -1.33
CA ALA A 99 3.49 14.77 -2.72
C ALA A 99 2.65 16.03 -2.89
N ALA A 100 1.47 16.09 -2.27
CA ALA A 100 0.61 17.26 -2.28
C ALA A 100 1.31 18.48 -1.64
N ILE A 101 1.95 18.29 -0.49
CA ILE A 101 2.74 19.35 0.18
C ILE A 101 3.93 19.79 -0.69
N SER A 102 4.65 18.84 -1.29
CA SER A 102 5.78 19.10 -2.17
C SER A 102 5.37 19.97 -3.37
N GLN A 103 4.27 19.61 -4.05
CA GLN A 103 3.74 20.38 -5.18
C GLN A 103 3.25 21.76 -4.75
N LYS A 104 2.51 21.85 -3.64
CA LYS A 104 1.94 23.11 -3.15
C LYS A 104 3.02 24.12 -2.72
N ASN A 105 4.10 23.66 -2.10
CA ASN A 105 5.11 24.53 -1.50
C ASN A 105 6.42 24.62 -2.30
N GLY A 106 6.53 23.90 -3.44
CA GLY A 106 7.74 23.88 -4.25
C GLY A 106 8.96 23.25 -3.54
N VAL A 107 8.73 22.41 -2.53
CA VAL A 107 9.81 21.78 -1.75
C VAL A 107 10.02 20.32 -2.17
N PRO A 108 11.25 19.78 -2.10
CA PRO A 108 11.49 18.39 -2.48
C PRO A 108 10.69 17.41 -1.62
N LEU A 109 9.99 16.46 -2.24
CA LEU A 109 9.21 15.42 -1.55
C LEU A 109 10.03 14.69 -0.48
N LYS A 110 11.31 14.42 -0.77
CA LYS A 110 12.24 13.78 0.17
C LYS A 110 12.38 14.57 1.47
N ARG A 111 12.36 15.91 1.42
CA ARG A 111 12.46 16.77 2.62
C ARG A 111 11.18 16.74 3.44
N VAL A 112 10.01 16.77 2.79
CA VAL A 112 8.71 16.63 3.47
C VAL A 112 8.61 15.28 4.16
N SER A 113 8.94 14.20 3.45
CA SER A 113 8.92 12.85 4.01
C SER A 113 9.90 12.69 5.17
N GLN A 114 11.11 13.25 5.08
CA GLN A 114 12.08 13.15 6.16
C GLN A 114 11.62 13.91 7.42
N ALA A 115 11.10 15.13 7.26
CA ALA A 115 10.60 15.90 8.40
C ALA A 115 9.41 15.19 9.08
N ALA A 116 8.47 14.67 8.30
CA ALA A 116 7.35 13.90 8.85
C ALA A 116 7.81 12.63 9.57
N LEU A 117 8.83 11.94 9.04
CA LEU A 117 9.41 10.75 9.68
C LEU A 117 10.08 11.09 11.01
N GLU A 118 10.88 12.17 11.06
CA GLU A 118 11.58 12.61 12.27
C GLU A 118 10.62 12.96 13.41
N ILE A 119 9.46 13.55 13.10
CA ILE A 119 8.43 13.90 14.09
C ILE A 119 7.59 12.67 14.49
N ALA A 120 7.28 11.80 13.54
CA ALA A 120 6.43 10.64 13.79
C ALA A 120 7.16 9.49 14.48
N TRP A 121 8.48 9.44 14.38
CA TRP A 121 9.27 8.51 15.16
C TRP A 121 9.30 9.01 16.62
N PRO A 122 8.74 8.27 17.59
CA PRO A 122 8.90 8.67 18.97
C PRO A 122 10.38 8.61 19.31
N THR A 123 10.99 9.78 19.48
CA THR A 123 12.29 9.89 20.13
C THR A 123 12.07 9.30 21.52
N ALA A 124 12.86 8.28 21.88
CA ALA A 124 12.71 7.56 23.14
C ALA A 124 12.34 8.54 24.27
N THR A 125 11.08 8.50 24.71
CA THR A 125 10.69 9.19 25.92
C THR A 125 11.52 8.53 27.01
N ALA A 126 12.34 9.34 27.67
CA ALA A 126 13.00 8.99 28.90
C ALA A 126 11.95 8.50 29.92
N GLY A 127 11.73 7.19 30.00
CA GLY A 127 11.50 6.55 31.29
C GLY A 127 12.85 6.61 32.00
N THR A 128 13.17 7.61 32.82
CA THR A 128 12.71 7.75 34.22
C THR A 128 12.41 6.39 34.85
N GLY A 129 13.34 5.93 35.67
CA GLY A 129 13.21 4.70 36.44
C GLY A 129 12.18 4.82 37.56
N VAL A 130 11.67 3.67 38.01
CA VAL A 130 12.04 2.98 39.26
C VAL A 130 11.97 1.49 38.97
#